data_AF-A0A8T3U134-F1
#
_entry.id   AF-A0A8T3U134-F1
#
_cell.length_a   1.000
_cell.length_b   1.000
_cell.length_c   1.000
_cell.angle_alpha   90.00
_cell.angle_beta   90.00
_cell.angle_gamma   90.00
#
_symmetry.space_group_name_H-M   'P 1'
#
loop_
_entity.id
_entity.type
_entity.pdbx_description
1 polymer ?
#
loop_
_entity_poly.entity_id
_entity_poly.type
_entity_poly.pdbx_seq_one_letter_code
_entity_poly.pdbx_strand_id
1 'polypeptide(L)'
;MELLSYLLNMLAVLFTLFRGYVSFSQTTGNPTGFWMGDPFAEIVLLFVAMLCIVMIFKRNLLFASIYLGVNFAYFGYGISTLMGNSSPTAMFDMLVMFVGIIIALLNFIDVLFNKNRKGSTKDNKTDWFYGTHNYEREYDERADRNQYKF
;
A
#
# COMPACT_ATOMS: atom_id res chain seq x y z
N MET A 1 2.26 5.17 -14.14
CA MET A 1 2.33 4.59 -12.79
C MET A 1 3.72 4.00 -12.66
N GLU A 2 4.57 4.53 -11.79
CA GLU A 2 5.95 4.06 -11.65
C GLU A 2 5.92 2.69 -10.97
N LEU A 3 6.49 1.67 -11.59
CA LEU A 3 6.58 0.28 -11.13
C LEU A 3 6.91 0.14 -9.63
N LEU A 4 7.72 1.05 -9.11
CA LEU A 4 8.17 1.08 -7.72
C LEU A 4 7.01 1.22 -6.71
N SER A 5 6.02 2.08 -6.96
CA SER A 5 4.88 2.22 -6.04
C SER A 5 4.05 0.93 -5.94
N TYR A 6 3.90 0.21 -7.06
CA TYR A 6 3.23 -1.08 -7.06
C TYR A 6 4.01 -2.13 -6.29
N LEU A 7 5.33 -2.17 -6.47
CA LEU A 7 6.20 -3.07 -5.71
C LEU A 7 6.11 -2.82 -4.20
N LEU A 8 6.14 -1.55 -3.76
CA LEU A 8 6.04 -1.19 -2.34
C LEU A 8 4.71 -1.60 -1.72
N ASN A 9 3.60 -1.38 -2.43
CA ASN A 9 2.28 -1.81 -1.98
C ASN A 9 2.19 -3.34 -1.90
N MET A 10 2.71 -4.06 -2.90
CA MET A 10 2.72 -5.53 -2.90
C MET A 10 3.61 -6.08 -1.77
N LEU A 11 4.73 -5.44 -1.48
CA LEU A 11 5.60 -5.80 -0.37
C LEU A 11 4.88 -5.64 0.99
N ALA A 12 4.09 -4.57 1.17
CA ALA A 12 3.26 -4.39 2.37
C ALA A 12 2.20 -5.49 2.51
N VAL A 13 1.54 -5.87 1.40
CA VAL A 13 0.58 -6.97 1.38
C VAL A 13 1.25 -8.28 1.77
N LEU A 14 2.38 -8.62 1.12
CA LEU A 14 3.11 -9.86 1.39
C LEU A 14 3.61 -9.93 2.83
N PHE A 15 4.13 -8.82 3.36
CA PHE A 15 4.58 -8.75 4.75
C PHE A 15 3.42 -8.96 5.73
N THR A 16 2.27 -8.35 5.47
CA THR A 16 1.07 -8.53 6.31
C THR A 16 0.54 -9.96 6.24
N LEU A 17 0.56 -10.60 5.06
CA LEU A 17 0.21 -12.01 4.91
C LEU A 17 1.18 -12.93 5.64
N PHE A 18 2.49 -12.64 5.55
CA PHE A 18 3.51 -13.35 6.32
C PHE A 18 3.24 -13.25 7.83
N ARG A 19 2.92 -12.06 8.34
CA ARG A 19 2.54 -11.88 9.76
C ARG A 19 1.26 -12.64 10.10
N GLY A 20 0.27 -12.66 9.21
CA GLY A 20 -0.94 -13.48 9.35
C GLY A 20 -0.61 -14.97 9.46
N TYR A 21 0.30 -15.47 8.64
CA TYR A 21 0.78 -16.85 8.71
C TYR A 21 1.53 -17.14 10.01
N VAL A 22 2.42 -16.25 10.46
CA VAL A 22 3.13 -16.39 11.74
C VAL A 22 2.13 -16.47 12.88
N SER A 23 1.16 -15.56 12.93
CA SER A 23 0.10 -15.54 13.96
C SER A 23 -0.71 -16.84 13.96
N PHE A 24 -1.15 -17.31 12.78
CA PHE A 24 -1.88 -18.57 12.64
C PHE A 24 -1.07 -19.81 13.06
N SER A 25 0.22 -19.84 12.72
CA SER A 25 1.11 -20.95 13.06
C SER A 25 1.27 -21.11 14.57
N GLN A 26 1.39 -19.98 15.30
CA GLN A 26 1.54 -19.99 16.75
C GLN A 26 0.24 -20.38 17.46
N THR A 27 -0.92 -19.93 17.00
CA THR A 27 -2.21 -20.28 17.61
C THR A 27 -2.59 -21.74 17.41
N THR A 28 -2.12 -22.38 16.33
CA THR A 28 -2.36 -23.79 16.02
C THR A 28 -1.34 -24.73 16.72
N GLY A 29 -0.39 -24.20 17.49
CA GLY A 29 0.59 -24.99 18.24
C GLY A 29 1.83 -25.43 17.46
N ASN A 30 2.05 -24.89 16.24
CA ASN A 30 3.23 -25.14 15.42
C ASN A 30 4.03 -23.83 15.23
N PRO A 31 4.75 -23.35 16.25
CA PRO A 31 5.41 -22.05 16.19
C PRO A 31 6.50 -22.02 15.12
N THR A 32 6.46 -21.00 14.27
CA THR A 32 7.41 -20.77 13.16
C THR A 32 8.78 -20.24 13.61
N GLY A 33 9.00 -20.10 14.92
CA GLY A 33 10.25 -19.62 15.49
C GLY A 33 10.45 -18.10 15.41
N PHE A 34 9.46 -17.35 14.92
CA PHE A 34 9.48 -15.89 14.89
C PHE A 34 8.90 -15.27 16.16
N TRP A 35 9.41 -14.10 16.54
CA TRP A 35 8.84 -13.35 17.65
C TRP A 35 7.40 -12.93 17.37
N MET A 36 6.55 -13.20 18.37
CA MET A 36 5.17 -12.74 18.46
C MET A 36 4.97 -12.21 19.88
N GLY A 37 4.40 -11.01 19.97
CA GLY A 37 3.97 -10.46 21.25
C GLY A 37 2.67 -11.11 21.72
N ASP A 38 1.79 -10.29 22.29
CA ASP A 38 0.45 -10.73 22.67
C ASP A 38 -0.37 -11.15 21.42
N PRO A 39 -0.95 -12.37 21.39
CA PRO A 39 -1.74 -12.85 20.25
C PRO A 39 -2.94 -11.94 19.92
N PHE A 40 -3.58 -11.36 20.92
CA PHE A 40 -4.71 -10.45 20.70
C PHE A 40 -4.26 -9.16 20.04
N ALA A 41 -3.17 -8.55 20.51
CA ALA A 41 -2.56 -7.39 19.88
C ALA A 41 -2.12 -7.65 18.43
N GLU A 42 -1.55 -8.82 18.13
CA GLU A 42 -1.15 -9.19 16.76
C GLU A 42 -2.37 -9.27 15.82
N ILE A 43 -3.46 -9.90 16.26
CA ILE A 43 -4.70 -10.01 15.47
C ILE A 43 -5.27 -8.61 15.18
N VAL A 44 -5.36 -7.74 16.19
CA VAL A 44 -5.84 -6.36 16.01
C VAL A 44 -4.95 -5.60 15.02
N LEU A 45 -3.63 -5.74 15.13
CA LEU A 45 -2.68 -5.12 14.21
C LEU A 45 -2.88 -5.60 12.77
N LEU A 46 -3.12 -6.89 12.54
CA LEU A 46 -3.38 -7.43 11.20
C LEU A 46 -4.65 -6.83 10.58
N PHE A 47 -5.74 -6.68 11.34
CA PHE A 47 -6.96 -6.05 10.85
C PHE A 47 -6.74 -4.57 10.48
N VAL A 48 -6.04 -3.83 11.35
CA VAL A 48 -5.71 -2.41 11.09
C VAL A 48 -4.79 -2.29 9.87
N ALA A 49 -3.77 -3.15 9.76
CA ALA A 49 -2.84 -3.19 8.64
C ALA A 49 -3.56 -3.45 7.32
N MET A 50 -4.45 -4.44 7.26
CA MET A 50 -5.24 -4.74 6.06
C MET A 50 -6.12 -3.54 5.65
N LEU A 51 -6.81 -2.91 6.60
CA LEU A 51 -7.64 -1.73 6.33
C LEU A 51 -6.79 -0.57 5.78
N CYS A 52 -5.65 -0.30 6.42
CA CYS A 52 -4.75 0.75 6.00
C CYS A 52 -4.18 0.50 4.59
N ILE A 53 -3.79 -0.73 4.26
CA ILE A 53 -3.27 -1.09 2.94
C ILE A 53 -4.29 -0.80 1.83
N VAL A 54 -5.56 -1.14 2.03
CA VAL A 54 -6.64 -0.83 1.07
C VAL A 54 -6.74 0.68 0.80
N MET A 55 -6.58 1.50 1.85
CA MET A 55 -6.61 2.97 1.72
C MET A 55 -5.31 3.57 1.17
N ILE A 56 -4.16 2.89 1.36
CA ILE A 56 -2.88 3.26 0.76
C ILE A 56 -2.94 3.13 -0.77
N PHE A 57 -3.63 2.12 -1.31
CA PHE A 57 -3.91 2.02 -2.76
C PHE A 57 -4.69 3.24 -3.29
N LYS A 58 -5.57 3.82 -2.48
CA LYS A 58 -6.29 5.07 -2.79
C LYS A 58 -5.45 6.34 -2.56
N ARG A 59 -4.16 6.20 -2.20
CA ARG A 59 -3.23 7.30 -1.90
C ARG A 59 -3.68 8.19 -0.75
N ASN A 60 -4.37 7.62 0.24
CA ASN A 60 -4.78 8.37 1.42
C ASN A 60 -3.64 8.46 2.44
N LEU A 61 -3.07 9.66 2.60
CA LEU A 61 -1.95 9.93 3.51
C LEU A 61 -2.26 9.58 4.96
N LEU A 62 -3.50 9.80 5.42
CA LEU A 62 -3.88 9.54 6.81
C LEU A 62 -3.70 8.05 7.17
N PHE A 63 -4.15 7.15 6.30
CA PHE A 63 -3.99 5.72 6.52
C PHE A 63 -2.56 5.23 6.34
N ALA A 64 -1.79 5.88 5.46
CA ALA A 64 -0.35 5.62 5.35
C ALA A 64 0.39 5.99 6.66
N SER A 65 0.02 7.12 7.28
CA SER A 65 0.55 7.51 8.60
C SER A 65 0.15 6.54 9.70
N ILE A 66 -1.11 6.10 9.73
CA ILE A 66 -1.58 5.12 10.72
C ILE A 66 -0.85 3.79 10.54
N TYR A 67 -0.68 3.33 9.30
CA TYR A 67 0.08 2.12 9.00
C TYR A 67 1.51 2.21 9.54
N LEU A 68 2.21 3.31 9.27
CA LEU A 68 3.54 3.55 9.83
C LEU A 68 3.52 3.59 11.35
N GLY A 69 2.62 4.36 11.96
CA GLY A 69 2.56 4.53 13.41
C GLY A 69 2.28 3.23 14.17
N VAL A 70 1.34 2.42 13.69
CA VAL A 70 0.99 1.14 14.31
C VAL A 70 2.12 0.13 14.18
N ASN A 71 2.72 -0.01 12.99
CA ASN A 71 3.86 -0.91 12.79
C ASN A 71 5.08 -0.45 13.59
N PHE A 72 5.36 0.85 13.64
CA PHE A 72 6.46 1.41 14.41
C PHE A 72 6.27 1.17 15.92
N ALA A 73 5.07 1.40 16.45
CA ALA A 73 4.78 1.17 17.86
C ALA A 73 4.89 -0.31 18.24
N TYR A 74 4.29 -1.20 17.46
CA TYR A 74 4.27 -2.63 17.76
C TYR A 74 5.65 -3.28 17.61
N PHE A 75 6.30 -3.07 16.46
CA PHE A 75 7.64 -3.65 16.23
C PHE A 75 8.73 -2.92 17.01
N GLY A 76 8.59 -1.63 17.26
CA GLY A 76 9.50 -0.90 18.15
C GLY A 76 9.45 -1.45 19.57
N TYR A 77 8.26 -1.78 20.08
CA TYR A 77 8.12 -2.50 21.34
C TYR A 77 8.80 -3.88 21.28
N GLY A 78 8.55 -4.69 20.25
CA GLY A 78 9.19 -5.99 20.10
C GLY A 78 10.73 -5.94 20.01
N ILE A 79 11.29 -4.96 19.31
CA ILE A 79 12.74 -4.73 19.28
C ILE A 79 13.25 -4.37 20.69
N SER A 80 12.54 -3.51 21.40
CA SER A 80 12.94 -3.10 22.77
C SER A 80 12.94 -4.27 23.76
N THR A 81 12.02 -5.24 23.62
CA THR A 81 11.97 -6.42 24.51
C THR A 81 13.08 -7.43 24.22
N LEU A 82 13.54 -7.51 22.97
CA LEU A 82 14.65 -8.37 22.57
C LEU A 82 16.02 -7.70 22.69
N MET A 83 16.06 -6.39 22.95
CA MET A 83 17.28 -5.63 23.09
C MET A 83 18.12 -6.14 24.27
N GLY A 84 19.35 -6.57 24.01
CA GLY A 84 20.23 -7.20 25.00
C GLY A 84 20.25 -8.73 24.96
N ASN A 85 19.37 -9.36 24.16
CA ASN A 85 19.44 -10.78 23.86
C ASN A 85 20.36 -11.02 22.66
N SER A 86 21.57 -11.54 22.91
CA SER A 86 22.59 -11.81 21.88
C SER A 86 22.41 -13.15 21.16
N SER A 87 21.27 -13.85 21.35
CA SER A 87 21.01 -15.08 20.61
C SER A 87 20.80 -14.78 19.12
N PRO A 88 21.32 -15.63 18.20
CA PRO A 88 21.15 -15.44 16.75
C PRO A 88 19.68 -15.35 16.32
N THR A 89 18.80 -16.07 17.00
CA THR A 89 17.34 -16.04 16.76
C THR A 89 16.73 -14.68 17.10
N ALA A 90 17.04 -14.12 18.28
CA ALA A 90 16.55 -12.81 18.67
C ALA A 90 17.05 -11.69 17.73
N MET A 91 18.30 -11.78 17.26
CA MET A 91 18.84 -10.85 16.27
C MET A 91 18.10 -10.94 14.93
N PHE A 92 17.77 -12.15 14.49
CA PHE A 92 17.00 -12.36 13.26
C PHE A 92 15.57 -11.82 13.37
N ASP A 93 14.91 -12.05 14.50
CA ASP A 93 13.58 -11.50 14.79
C ASP A 93 13.56 -9.97 14.77
N MET A 94 14.56 -9.35 15.42
CA MET A 94 14.73 -7.89 15.40
C MET A 94 14.93 -7.36 13.97
N LEU A 95 15.68 -8.07 13.12
CA LEU A 95 15.86 -7.71 11.72
C LEU A 95 14.54 -7.77 10.95
N VAL A 96 13.74 -8.83 11.13
CA VAL A 96 12.43 -8.96 10.46
C VAL A 96 11.48 -7.84 10.90
N MET A 97 11.45 -7.52 12.19
CA MET A 97 10.67 -6.40 12.72
C MET A 97 11.12 -5.05 12.13
N PHE A 98 12.43 -4.83 12.02
CA PHE A 98 12.98 -3.63 11.43
C PHE A 98 12.63 -3.50 9.94
N VAL A 99 12.66 -4.60 9.19
CA VAL A 99 12.18 -4.65 7.79
C VAL A 99 10.71 -4.26 7.71
N GLY A 100 9.86 -4.73 8.62
CA GLY A 100 8.45 -4.33 8.71
C GLY A 100 8.27 -2.82 8.86
N ILE A 101 9.08 -2.18 9.72
CA ILE A 101 9.08 -0.73 9.92
C ILE A 101 9.53 -0.01 8.64
N ILE A 102 10.60 -0.47 7.98
CA ILE A 102 11.09 0.11 6.73
C ILE A 102 10.02 0.06 5.64
N ILE A 103 9.31 -1.06 5.49
CA ILE A 103 8.24 -1.21 4.51
C ILE A 103 7.13 -0.20 4.76
N ALA A 104 6.73 0.01 6.02
CA ALA A 104 5.73 0.99 6.37
C ALA A 104 6.20 2.43 6.11
N LEU A 105 7.47 2.72 6.40
CA LEU A 105 8.10 4.01 6.12
C LEU A 105 8.17 4.31 4.61
N LEU A 106 8.58 3.35 3.80
CA LEU A 106 8.64 3.50 2.34
C LEU A 106 7.25 3.72 1.74
N ASN A 107 6.23 3.01 2.21
CA ASN A 107 4.84 3.24 1.76
C ASN A 107 4.32 4.62 2.16
N PHE A 108 4.63 5.08 3.37
CA PHE A 108 4.29 6.44 3.79
C PHE A 108 4.94 7.50 2.88
N ILE A 109 6.24 7.36 2.63
CA ILE A 109 7.01 8.25 1.76
C ILE A 109 6.44 8.24 0.33
N ASP A 110 6.14 7.07 -0.22
CA ASP A 110 5.57 6.92 -1.56
C ASP A 110 4.21 7.63 -1.67
N VAL A 111 3.33 7.47 -0.68
CA VAL A 111 2.03 8.17 -0.65
C VAL A 111 2.22 9.67 -0.45
N LEU A 112 3.17 10.10 0.39
CA LEU A 112 3.45 11.52 0.64
C LEU A 112 3.87 12.24 -0.63
N PHE A 113 4.85 11.70 -1.37
CA PHE A 113 5.36 12.32 -2.59
C PHE A 113 4.40 12.16 -3.78
N ASN A 114 3.64 11.07 -3.87
CA ASN A 114 2.69 10.85 -4.97
C ASN A 114 1.24 11.28 -4.67
N LYS A 115 0.98 12.00 -3.57
CA LYS A 115 -0.39 12.42 -3.15
C LYS A 115 -1.15 13.20 -4.22
N ASN A 116 -0.44 14.08 -4.95
CA ASN A 116 -1.03 14.94 -5.99
C ASN A 116 -1.01 14.33 -7.39
N ARG A 117 -0.53 13.09 -7.52
CA ARG A 117 -0.46 12.38 -8.80
C ARG A 117 -1.82 11.76 -9.12
N LYS A 118 -2.86 12.60 -9.21
CA LYS A 118 -4.12 12.18 -9.85
C LYS A 118 -3.77 11.80 -11.28
N GLY A 119 -4.00 10.54 -11.63
CA GLY A 119 -3.72 9.95 -12.94
C GLY A 119 -4.58 10.49 -14.08
N SER A 120 -4.93 11.77 -14.05
CA SER A 120 -5.63 12.41 -15.15
C SER A 120 -5.24 13.88 -15.18
N THR A 121 -4.66 14.29 -16.30
CA THR A 121 -4.71 15.64 -16.85
C THR A 121 -6.16 16.07 -17.18
N LYS A 122 -7.18 15.50 -16.52
CA LYS A 122 -8.55 15.99 -16.58
C LYS A 122 -8.64 17.26 -15.75
N ASP A 123 -8.57 18.39 -16.43
CA ASP A 123 -9.07 19.62 -15.87
C ASP A 123 -10.60 19.55 -15.92
N ASN A 124 -11.25 19.40 -14.76
CA ASN A 124 -12.72 19.38 -14.67
C ASN A 124 -13.38 20.64 -15.25
N LYS A 125 -12.63 21.73 -15.47
CA LYS A 125 -13.13 22.94 -16.12
C LYS A 125 -13.12 22.88 -17.65
N THR A 126 -12.28 22.04 -18.26
CA THR A 126 -12.17 21.92 -19.73
C THR A 126 -12.61 20.55 -20.24
N ASP A 127 -12.46 19.49 -19.46
CA ASP A 127 -12.68 18.12 -19.94
C ASP A 127 -14.15 17.70 -19.94
N TRP A 128 -15.02 18.46 -19.28
CA TRP A 128 -16.47 18.31 -19.43
C TRP A 128 -16.93 18.66 -20.85
N PHE A 129 -16.19 19.55 -21.54
CA PHE A 129 -16.47 19.99 -22.90
C PHE A 129 -16.11 18.89 -23.91
N TYR A 130 -14.98 18.20 -23.72
CA TYR A 130 -14.51 17.16 -24.65
C TYR A 130 -15.09 15.77 -24.38
N GLY A 131 -15.85 15.58 -23.29
CA GLY A 131 -16.46 14.31 -22.90
C GLY A 131 -17.91 14.10 -23.34
N THR A 132 -18.54 15.10 -23.97
CA THR A 132 -19.93 15.04 -24.44
C THR A 132 -20.06 14.60 -25.89
N HIS A 133 -21.11 13.84 -26.20
CA HIS A 133 -21.55 13.39 -27.53
C HIS A 133 -21.55 14.48 -28.61
N ASN A 134 -21.65 15.76 -28.24
CA ASN A 134 -21.74 16.89 -29.15
C ASN A 134 -20.45 17.17 -29.95
N TYR A 135 -19.36 16.44 -29.66
CA TYR A 135 -18.10 16.46 -30.43
C TYR A 135 -17.82 15.16 -31.18
N GLU A 136 -18.71 14.15 -31.10
CA GLU A 136 -18.80 13.24 -32.25
C GLU A 136 -19.14 14.17 -33.42
N ARG A 137 -18.27 14.23 -34.44
CA ARG A 137 -18.58 15.01 -35.63
C ARG A 137 -19.90 14.48 -36.15
N GLU A 138 -20.99 15.18 -35.86
CA GLU A 138 -22.20 15.05 -36.63
C GLU A 138 -21.76 15.32 -38.07
N TYR A 139 -21.91 14.30 -38.92
CA TYR A 139 -21.58 14.44 -40.33
C TYR A 139 -22.44 15.58 -40.87
N ASP A 140 -21.84 16.76 -41.03
CA ASP A 140 -22.52 17.88 -41.66
C ASP A 140 -22.94 17.42 -43.05
N GLU A 141 -24.25 17.43 -43.33
CA GLU A 141 -24.81 17.04 -44.63
C GLU A 141 -24.30 17.94 -45.76
N ARG A 142 -23.78 19.13 -45.41
CA ARG A 142 -23.14 20.10 -46.31
C ARG A 142 -21.62 19.95 -46.38
N ALA A 143 -21.02 19.05 -45.59
CA ALA A 143 -19.61 18.72 -45.75
C ALA A 143 -19.41 18.11 -47.13
N ASP A 144 -18.63 18.82 -47.93
CA ASP A 144 -18.43 18.51 -49.34
C ASP A 144 -17.92 17.08 -49.48
N ARG A 145 -18.80 16.18 -49.93
CA ARG A 145 -18.45 14.79 -50.28
C ARG A 145 -17.76 14.84 -51.62
N ASN A 146 -16.57 15.45 -51.67
CA ASN A 146 -15.72 15.45 -52.85
C ASN A 146 -15.29 14.01 -53.13
N GLN A 147 -16.17 13.32 -53.87
CA GLN A 147 -15.87 12.10 -54.57
C GLN A 147 -15.02 12.49 -55.78
N TYR A 148 -13.73 12.70 -55.54
CA TYR A 148 -12.76 12.66 -56.63
C TYR A 148 -12.85 11.27 -57.27
N LYS A 149 -13.58 11.18 -58.39
CA LYS A 149 -13.61 10.01 -59.24
C LYS A 149 -12.41 10.09 -60.17
N PHE A 150 -11.45 9.20 -59.88
CA PHE A 150 -10.29 8.75 -60.66
C PHE A 150 -9.26 9.80 -61.07
#